data_AF-A0A7S3II41-F1
#
_entry.id   AF-A0A7S3II41-F1
#
_cell.length_a   1.000
_cell.length_b   1.000
_cell.length_c   1.000
_cell.angle_alpha   90.00
_cell.angle_beta   90.00
_cell.angle_gamma   90.00
#
_symmetry.space_group_name_H-M   'P 1'
#
loop_
_entity.id
_entity.type
_entity.pdbx_description
1 polymer ?
#
loop_
_entity_poly.entity_id
_entity_poly.type
_entity_poly.pdbx_seq_one_letter_code
_entity_poly.pdbx_strand_id
1 'polypeptide(L)'
;KNMDRYFTTIALLGVDEGNLPLHRGMRQKRYTSVEKMLDLLDVVKRIGPKPPLQAMLLDPHDPEWDDDMTYLYVDYNQFKNHVLMVSTFAFLFLYNYNMFFHNKNLQFVTKTILGMTFLTTQMQYAKYRKQVLRCNLFDEYVQMRADELIEERKHLLYSDDMKKWVWYTADLKETLIRCHRQ
;
A
#
# COMPACT_ATOMS: atom_id res chain seq x y z
N LYS A 1 10.92 25.80 -13.23
CA LYS A 1 12.11 25.36 -12.45
C LYS A 1 11.62 25.09 -11.05
N ASN A 2 11.42 23.83 -10.67
CA ASN A 2 10.99 23.51 -9.31
C ASN A 2 12.12 23.88 -8.35
N MET A 3 11.77 24.56 -7.25
CA MET A 3 12.74 24.89 -6.20
C MET A 3 12.87 23.66 -5.30
N ASP A 4 13.92 22.86 -5.50
CA ASP A 4 14.13 21.58 -4.82
C ASP A 4 14.29 21.69 -3.29
N ARG A 5 14.44 22.92 -2.76
CA ARG A 5 14.74 23.23 -1.34
C ARG A 5 13.88 24.34 -0.77
N TYR A 6 12.60 24.32 -1.11
CA TYR A 6 11.64 25.35 -0.74
C TYR A 6 11.61 25.63 0.77
N PHE A 7 11.35 24.60 1.59
CA PHE A 7 11.18 24.75 3.04
C PHE A 7 12.44 25.22 3.75
N THR A 8 13.61 24.65 3.42
CA THR A 8 14.88 25.08 4.04
C THR A 8 15.23 26.51 3.65
N THR A 9 14.93 26.93 2.42
CA THR A 9 15.19 28.30 1.96
C THR A 9 14.28 29.30 2.67
N ILE A 10 13.00 28.98 2.85
CA ILE A 10 12.04 29.85 3.55
C ILE A 10 12.43 30.03 5.02
N ALA A 11 12.79 28.94 5.69
CA ALA A 11 13.24 28.97 7.09
C ALA A 11 14.49 29.83 7.25
N LEU A 12 15.51 29.65 6.39
CA LEU A 12 16.74 30.45 6.43
C LEU A 12 16.51 31.93 6.06
N LEU A 13 15.53 32.20 5.20
CA LEU A 13 15.12 33.56 4.90
C LEU A 13 14.32 34.19 6.05
N GLY A 14 13.88 33.43 7.06
CA GLY A 14 13.11 33.93 8.21
C GLY A 14 11.76 34.53 7.81
N VAL A 15 11.13 33.98 6.77
CA VAL A 15 9.79 34.42 6.33
C VAL A 15 8.73 34.05 7.37
N ASP A 16 8.96 32.98 8.12
CA ASP A 16 8.05 32.51 9.18
C ASP A 16 8.04 33.45 10.40
N GLU A 17 9.13 34.20 10.62
CA GLU A 17 9.27 35.13 11.74
C GLU A 17 9.05 36.61 11.33
N GLY A 18 9.08 36.93 10.04
CA GLY A 18 8.87 38.30 9.57
C GLY A 18 8.99 38.50 8.06
N ASN A 19 8.73 39.74 7.62
CA ASN A 19 8.68 40.07 6.20
C ASN A 19 10.07 40.26 5.56
N LEU A 20 10.14 40.01 4.25
CA LEU A 20 11.32 40.31 3.43
C LEU A 20 11.47 41.83 3.20
N PRO A 21 12.68 42.32 2.86
CA PRO A 21 12.89 43.72 2.57
C PRO A 21 12.06 44.17 1.36
N LEU A 22 11.47 45.37 1.46
CA LEU A 22 10.64 45.97 0.41
C LEU A 22 11.45 46.24 -0.86
N HIS A 23 12.69 46.72 -0.71
CA HIS A 23 13.56 47.06 -1.84
C HIS A 23 14.16 45.82 -2.52
N ARG A 24 14.03 45.77 -3.85
CA ARG A 24 14.49 44.65 -4.69
C ARG A 24 15.97 44.34 -4.53
N GLY A 25 16.84 45.35 -4.44
CA GLY A 25 18.29 45.15 -4.30
C GLY A 25 18.67 44.50 -2.97
N MET A 26 18.05 44.89 -1.86
CA MET A 26 18.27 44.29 -0.54
C MET A 26 17.68 42.88 -0.46
N ARG A 27 16.55 42.64 -1.14
CA ARG A 27 15.93 41.32 -1.23
C ARG A 27 16.80 40.33 -2.00
N GLN A 28 17.40 40.74 -3.13
CA GLN A 28 18.33 39.91 -3.89
C GLN A 28 19.56 39.52 -3.07
N LYS A 29 20.15 40.47 -2.33
CA LYS A 29 21.26 40.18 -1.41
C LYS A 29 20.89 39.15 -0.33
N ARG A 30 19.65 39.19 0.17
CA ARG A 30 19.12 38.22 1.14
C ARG A 30 18.87 36.83 0.53
N TYR A 31 18.54 36.74 -0.76
CA TYR A 31 18.48 35.45 -1.44
C TYR A 31 19.87 34.85 -1.63
N THR A 32 20.84 35.64 -2.07
CA THR A 32 22.22 35.17 -2.29
C THR A 32 22.94 34.80 -0.98
N SER A 33 22.57 35.40 0.16
CA SER A 33 23.21 35.06 1.45
C SER A 33 22.91 33.64 1.93
N VAL A 34 21.82 33.03 1.45
CA VAL A 34 21.38 31.69 1.87
C VAL A 34 22.06 30.58 1.05
N GLU A 35 22.60 30.89 -0.13
CA GLU A 35 23.22 29.92 -1.04
C GLU A 35 24.32 29.11 -0.34
N LYS A 36 25.21 29.78 0.42
CA LYS A 36 26.29 29.08 1.12
C LYS A 36 25.79 28.09 2.17
N MET A 37 24.70 28.42 2.86
CA MET A 37 24.08 27.52 3.85
C MET A 37 23.43 26.31 3.16
N LEU A 38 22.81 26.52 2.00
CA LEU A 38 22.25 25.43 1.20
C LEU A 38 23.33 24.47 0.68
N ASP A 39 24.49 25.00 0.28
CA ASP A 39 25.64 24.18 -0.11
C ASP A 39 26.18 23.35 1.07
N LEU A 40 26.26 23.94 2.26
CA LEU A 40 26.70 23.22 3.46
C LEU A 40 25.74 22.08 3.82
N LEU A 41 24.42 22.30 3.72
CA LEU A 41 23.42 21.27 3.95
C LEU A 41 23.52 20.11 2.95
N ASP A 42 23.95 20.37 1.71
CA ASP A 42 24.19 19.30 0.74
C ASP A 42 25.39 18.45 1.08
N VAL A 43 26.48 19.08 1.50
CA VAL A 43 27.70 18.38 1.89
C VAL A 43 27.40 17.45 3.06
N VAL A 44 26.65 17.93 4.05
CA VAL A 44 26.21 17.15 5.20
C VAL A 44 25.32 15.97 4.78
N LYS A 45 24.41 16.14 3.83
CA LYS A 45 23.60 15.01 3.33
C LYS A 45 24.45 13.94 2.62
N ARG A 46 25.57 14.31 2.00
CA ARG A 46 26.44 13.38 1.26
C ARG A 46 27.43 12.62 2.15
N ILE A 47 27.86 13.22 3.25
CA ILE A 47 28.88 12.64 4.16
C ILE A 47 28.29 11.62 5.14
N GLY A 48 26.97 11.65 5.35
CA GLY A 48 26.31 10.77 6.31
C GLY A 48 26.56 9.28 6.05
N PRO A 49 26.59 8.46 7.12
CA PRO A 49 26.69 7.01 6.99
C PRO A 49 25.50 6.48 6.17
N LYS A 50 25.74 5.46 5.35
CA LYS A 50 24.69 4.83 4.55
C LYS A 50 23.63 4.22 5.48
N PRO A 51 22.33 4.41 5.22
CA PRO A 51 21.30 3.77 6.01
C PRO A 51 21.35 2.25 5.82
N PRO A 52 21.11 1.44 6.87
CA PRO A 52 21.08 -0.01 6.76
C PRO A 52 19.79 -0.46 6.06
N LEU A 53 19.76 -0.38 4.72
CA LEU A 53 18.59 -0.71 3.89
C LEU A 53 18.10 -2.14 4.11
N GLN A 54 19.02 -3.08 4.36
CA GLN A 54 18.71 -4.50 4.58
C GLN A 54 17.90 -4.77 5.86
N ALA A 55 17.89 -3.83 6.80
CA ALA A 55 17.10 -3.93 8.03
C ALA A 55 15.66 -3.40 7.84
N MET A 56 15.41 -2.62 6.79
CA MET A 56 14.10 -2.00 6.51
C MET A 56 13.42 -2.58 5.27
N LEU A 57 14.20 -3.09 4.31
CA LEU A 57 13.73 -3.59 3.03
C LEU A 57 14.33 -4.99 2.80
N LEU A 58 13.48 -5.88 2.32
CA LEU A 58 13.90 -7.18 1.78
C LEU A 58 14.61 -6.95 0.44
N ASP A 59 15.53 -7.84 0.08
CA ASP A 59 16.22 -7.76 -1.20
C ASP A 59 15.26 -8.24 -2.31
N PRO A 60 14.94 -7.41 -3.31
CA PRO A 60 14.06 -7.82 -4.41
C PRO A 60 14.66 -8.89 -5.33
N HIS A 61 15.97 -9.14 -5.27
CA HIS A 61 16.66 -10.13 -6.10
C HIS A 61 16.92 -11.45 -5.38
N ASP A 62 16.33 -11.63 -4.19
CA ASP A 62 16.38 -12.90 -3.49
C ASP A 62 15.61 -13.97 -4.30
N PRO A 63 16.18 -15.15 -4.59
CA PRO A 63 15.50 -16.22 -5.32
C PRO A 63 14.20 -16.70 -4.64
N GLU A 64 13.99 -16.36 -3.36
CA GLU A 64 12.70 -16.59 -2.69
C GLU A 64 11.52 -15.93 -3.44
N TRP A 65 11.74 -14.77 -4.09
CA TRP A 65 10.70 -14.01 -4.77
C TRP A 65 10.50 -14.40 -6.25
N ASP A 66 11.19 -15.44 -6.73
CA ASP A 66 11.06 -15.95 -8.11
C ASP A 66 9.80 -16.82 -8.32
N ASP A 67 8.87 -16.82 -7.36
CA ASP A 67 7.64 -17.63 -7.38
C ASP A 67 6.51 -17.04 -8.26
N ASP A 68 6.70 -15.82 -8.78
CA ASP A 68 5.75 -15.09 -9.64
C ASP A 68 4.30 -15.11 -9.10
N MET A 69 4.15 -15.04 -7.78
CA MET A 69 2.84 -15.13 -7.14
C MET A 69 1.96 -13.92 -7.47
N THR A 70 0.77 -14.18 -8.01
CA THR A 70 -0.24 -13.15 -8.29
C THR A 70 -1.15 -12.91 -7.09
N TYR A 71 -1.59 -11.68 -6.90
CA TYR A 71 -2.63 -11.38 -5.91
C TYR A 71 -3.92 -12.14 -6.18
N LEU A 72 -4.36 -12.88 -5.18
CA LEU A 72 -5.58 -13.66 -5.21
C LEU A 72 -6.75 -12.77 -4.78
N TYR A 73 -7.78 -12.71 -5.64
CA TYR A 73 -9.01 -11.99 -5.34
C TYR A 73 -10.22 -12.91 -5.50
N VAL A 74 -11.23 -12.65 -4.69
CA VAL A 74 -12.56 -13.26 -4.83
C VAL A 74 -13.38 -12.42 -5.80
N ASP A 75 -13.92 -13.03 -6.86
CA ASP A 75 -14.73 -12.31 -7.84
C ASP A 75 -16.17 -12.12 -7.36
N TYR A 76 -16.37 -11.18 -6.45
CA TYR A 76 -17.69 -10.88 -5.89
C TYR A 76 -18.71 -10.43 -6.94
N ASN A 77 -18.27 -9.82 -8.05
CA ASN A 77 -19.20 -9.33 -9.07
C ASN A 77 -19.86 -10.50 -9.81
N GLN A 78 -19.09 -11.53 -10.16
CA GLN A 78 -19.64 -12.74 -10.77
C GLN A 78 -20.63 -13.44 -9.84
N PHE A 79 -20.31 -13.55 -8.53
CA PHE A 79 -21.24 -14.14 -7.55
C PHE A 79 -22.52 -13.31 -7.38
N LYS A 80 -22.39 -11.99 -7.27
CA LYS A 80 -23.53 -11.08 -7.15
C LYS A 80 -24.47 -11.20 -8.35
N ASN A 81 -23.92 -11.20 -9.57
CA ASN A 81 -24.70 -11.35 -10.79
C ASN A 81 -25.40 -12.71 -10.86
N HIS A 82 -24.74 -13.78 -10.42
CA HIS A 82 -25.36 -15.11 -10.35
C HIS A 82 -26.50 -15.17 -9.34
N VAL A 83 -26.30 -14.65 -8.13
CA VAL A 83 -27.35 -14.61 -7.10
C VAL A 83 -28.55 -13.82 -7.59
N LEU A 84 -28.33 -12.64 -8.19
CA LEU A 84 -29.40 -11.82 -8.76
C LEU A 84 -30.18 -12.58 -9.84
N MET A 85 -29.48 -13.26 -10.76
CA MET A 85 -30.10 -14.09 -11.80
C MET A 85 -30.97 -15.20 -11.18
N VAL A 86 -30.45 -15.94 -10.21
CA VAL A 86 -31.19 -17.03 -9.53
C VAL A 86 -32.40 -16.47 -8.78
N SER A 87 -32.27 -15.32 -8.11
CA SER A 87 -33.38 -14.64 -7.43
C SER A 87 -34.48 -14.22 -8.41
N THR A 88 -34.13 -13.67 -9.57
CA THR A 88 -35.10 -13.32 -10.62
C THR A 88 -35.80 -14.55 -11.18
N PHE A 89 -35.07 -15.64 -11.44
CA PHE A 89 -35.67 -16.91 -11.87
C PHE A 89 -36.62 -17.49 -10.81
N ALA A 90 -36.22 -17.47 -9.54
CA ALA A 90 -37.07 -17.92 -8.43
C ALA A 90 -38.35 -17.08 -8.33
N PHE A 91 -38.25 -15.76 -8.49
CA PHE A 91 -39.41 -14.87 -8.50
C PHE A 91 -40.39 -15.20 -9.64
N LEU A 92 -39.89 -15.39 -10.88
CA LEU A 92 -40.74 -15.77 -12.02
C LEU A 92 -41.40 -17.14 -11.82
N PHE A 93 -40.69 -18.08 -11.20
CA PHE A 93 -41.19 -19.42 -10.91
C PHE A 93 -42.30 -19.40 -9.85
N LEU A 94 -42.14 -18.57 -8.81
CA LEU A 94 -43.13 -18.34 -7.76
C LEU A 94 -44.35 -17.56 -8.26
N TYR A 95 -44.15 -16.52 -9.08
CA TYR A 95 -45.25 -15.75 -9.67
C TYR A 95 -46.16 -16.64 -10.53
N ASN A 96 -45.56 -17.58 -11.26
CA ASN A 96 -46.27 -18.54 -12.12
C ASN A 96 -46.48 -19.90 -11.45
N TYR A 97 -46.53 -19.96 -10.11
CA TYR A 97 -46.57 -21.21 -9.36
C TYR A 97 -47.67 -22.17 -9.83
N ASN A 98 -48.89 -21.66 -10.05
CA ASN A 98 -50.02 -22.46 -10.51
C ASN A 98 -49.74 -23.14 -11.86
N MET A 99 -49.09 -22.44 -12.78
CA MET A 99 -48.78 -22.97 -14.10
C MET A 99 -47.68 -24.04 -14.03
N PHE A 100 -46.64 -23.85 -13.21
CA PHE A 100 -45.51 -24.77 -13.15
C PHE A 100 -45.74 -26.01 -12.29
N PHE A 101 -46.52 -25.92 -11.21
CA PHE A 101 -46.69 -27.02 -10.25
C PHE A 101 -48.01 -27.79 -10.41
N HIS A 102 -49.08 -27.17 -10.91
CA HIS A 102 -50.37 -27.85 -11.08
C HIS A 102 -50.63 -28.33 -12.52
N ASN A 103 -49.91 -27.82 -13.52
CA ASN A 103 -50.05 -28.28 -14.91
C ASN A 103 -49.16 -29.50 -15.20
N LYS A 104 -49.77 -30.64 -15.54
CA LYS A 104 -49.04 -31.87 -15.89
C LYS A 104 -48.12 -31.71 -17.10
N ASN A 105 -48.47 -30.83 -18.05
CA ASN A 105 -47.69 -30.63 -19.28
C ASN A 105 -46.32 -29.98 -19.00
N LEU A 106 -46.17 -29.25 -17.89
CA LEU A 106 -44.95 -28.53 -17.52
C LEU A 106 -44.13 -29.25 -16.44
N GLN A 107 -44.57 -30.43 -15.99
CA GLN A 107 -43.92 -31.14 -14.88
C GLN A 107 -42.44 -31.47 -15.15
N PHE A 108 -42.09 -31.80 -16.41
CA PHE A 108 -40.70 -32.03 -16.80
C PHE A 108 -39.88 -30.73 -16.74
N VAL A 109 -40.41 -29.64 -17.31
CA VAL A 109 -39.78 -28.32 -17.32
C VAL A 109 -39.49 -27.84 -15.89
N THR A 110 -40.45 -27.98 -14.99
CA THR A 110 -40.32 -27.62 -13.57
C THR A 110 -39.16 -28.37 -12.90
N LYS A 111 -39.06 -29.68 -13.10
CA LYS A 111 -37.98 -30.50 -12.52
C LYS A 111 -36.62 -30.19 -13.13
N THR A 112 -36.55 -29.99 -14.45
CA THR A 112 -35.30 -29.67 -15.14
C THR A 112 -34.77 -28.30 -14.73
N ILE A 113 -35.63 -27.29 -14.61
CA ILE A 113 -35.23 -25.95 -14.16
C ILE A 113 -34.68 -26.00 -12.73
N LEU A 114 -35.38 -26.68 -11.80
CA LEU A 114 -34.92 -26.83 -10.41
C LEU A 114 -33.60 -27.61 -10.32
N GLY A 115 -33.44 -28.67 -11.12
CA GLY A 115 -32.19 -29.43 -11.18
C GLY A 115 -31.03 -28.59 -11.72
N MET A 116 -31.26 -27.83 -12.79
CA MET A 116 -30.23 -26.96 -13.38
C MET A 116 -29.83 -25.83 -12.45
N THR A 117 -30.79 -25.14 -11.81
CA THR A 117 -30.47 -24.07 -10.85
C THR A 117 -29.69 -24.59 -9.66
N PHE A 118 -30.01 -25.79 -9.16
CA PHE A 118 -29.23 -26.45 -8.11
C PHE A 118 -27.78 -26.71 -8.56
N LEU A 119 -27.58 -27.34 -9.73
CA LEU A 119 -26.25 -27.65 -10.25
C LEU A 119 -25.41 -26.39 -10.49
N THR A 120 -25.98 -25.35 -11.11
CA THR A 120 -25.26 -24.10 -11.36
C THR A 120 -24.90 -23.40 -10.06
N THR A 121 -25.79 -23.42 -9.06
CA THR A 121 -25.54 -22.80 -7.75
C THR A 121 -24.43 -23.53 -7.01
N GLN A 122 -24.40 -24.87 -7.06
CA GLN A 122 -23.33 -25.66 -6.44
C GLN A 122 -21.98 -25.45 -7.12
N MET A 123 -21.94 -25.43 -8.45
CA MET A 123 -20.72 -25.15 -9.20
C MET A 123 -20.17 -23.76 -8.85
N GLN A 124 -21.04 -22.76 -8.78
CA GLN A 124 -20.64 -21.40 -8.44
C GLN A 124 -20.18 -21.31 -6.98
N TYR A 125 -20.91 -21.90 -6.04
CA TYR A 125 -20.52 -21.95 -4.63
C TYR A 125 -19.16 -22.65 -4.41
N ALA A 126 -18.90 -23.76 -5.10
CA ALA A 126 -17.61 -24.45 -5.03
C ALA A 126 -16.45 -23.56 -5.52
N LYS A 127 -16.66 -22.79 -6.60
CA LYS A 127 -15.68 -21.80 -7.08
C LYS A 127 -15.43 -20.71 -6.04
N TYR A 128 -16.50 -20.14 -5.46
CA TYR A 128 -16.39 -19.13 -4.40
C TYR A 128 -15.57 -19.66 -3.23
N ARG A 129 -15.93 -20.85 -2.72
CA ARG A 129 -15.27 -21.44 -1.55
C ARG A 129 -13.79 -21.69 -1.81
N LYS A 130 -13.43 -22.14 -3.01
CA LYS A 130 -12.03 -22.33 -3.42
C LYS A 130 -11.27 -21.01 -3.49
N GLN A 131 -11.87 -19.94 -4.00
CA GLN A 131 -11.24 -18.62 -4.06
C GLN A 131 -11.01 -18.06 -2.65
N VAL A 132 -12.02 -18.10 -1.79
CA VAL A 132 -11.90 -17.65 -0.39
C VAL A 132 -10.81 -18.42 0.35
N LEU A 133 -10.78 -19.76 0.19
CA LEU A 133 -9.75 -20.58 0.84
C LEU A 133 -8.33 -20.18 0.38
N ARG A 134 -8.13 -19.93 -0.92
CA ARG A 134 -6.82 -19.51 -1.44
C ARG A 134 -6.39 -18.15 -0.88
N CYS A 135 -7.31 -17.20 -0.76
CA CYS A 135 -7.00 -15.89 -0.19
C CYS A 135 -6.60 -16.02 1.28
N ASN A 136 -7.36 -16.80 2.07
CA ASN A 136 -7.02 -17.02 3.48
C ASN A 136 -5.66 -17.70 3.66
N LEU A 137 -5.36 -18.73 2.86
CA LEU A 137 -4.06 -19.41 2.92
C LEU A 137 -2.91 -18.48 2.53
N PHE A 138 -3.12 -17.59 1.56
CA PHE A 138 -2.14 -16.60 1.17
C PHE A 138 -1.90 -15.58 2.29
N ASP A 139 -2.96 -15.04 2.89
CA ASP A 139 -2.85 -14.08 3.98
C ASP A 139 -2.14 -14.68 5.20
N GLU A 140 -2.48 -15.91 5.57
CA GLU A 140 -1.82 -16.63 6.68
C GLU A 140 -0.33 -16.88 6.36
N TYR A 141 -0.01 -17.33 5.15
CA TYR A 141 1.37 -17.57 4.73
C TYR A 141 2.23 -16.31 4.80
N VAL A 142 1.74 -15.19 4.25
CA VAL A 142 2.47 -13.92 4.23
C VAL A 142 2.74 -13.42 5.64
N GLN A 143 1.77 -13.54 6.55
CA GLN A 143 1.94 -13.14 7.96
C GLN A 143 3.01 -13.98 8.66
N MET A 144 2.91 -15.31 8.56
CA MET A 144 3.89 -16.21 9.18
C MET A 144 5.29 -15.99 8.61
N ARG A 145 5.41 -15.84 7.29
CA ARG A 145 6.70 -15.65 6.63
C ARG A 145 7.33 -14.30 6.99
N ALA A 146 6.52 -13.25 7.16
CA ALA A 146 7.00 -11.96 7.62
C ALA A 146 7.59 -12.06 9.04
N ASP A 147 6.94 -12.78 9.95
CA ASP A 147 7.44 -12.98 11.32
C ASP A 147 8.78 -13.71 11.34
N GLU A 148 8.94 -14.76 10.53
CA GLU A 148 10.22 -15.49 10.37
C GLU A 148 11.34 -14.56 9.88
N LEU A 149 11.09 -13.78 8.83
CA LEU A 149 12.07 -12.85 8.26
C LEU A 149 12.48 -11.75 9.25
N ILE A 150 11.55 -11.30 10.09
CA ILE A 150 11.84 -10.33 11.16
C ILE A 150 12.77 -10.95 12.20
N GLU A 151 12.51 -12.19 12.63
CA GLU A 151 13.34 -12.87 13.62
C GLU A 151 14.75 -13.14 13.10
N GLU A 152 14.88 -13.59 11.85
CA GLU A 152 16.17 -13.79 11.16
C GLU A 152 17.00 -12.50 11.10
N ARG A 153 16.37 -11.38 10.76
CA ARG A 153 17.04 -10.09 10.50
C ARG A 153 17.16 -9.20 11.75
N LYS A 154 16.59 -9.61 12.88
CA LYS A 154 16.60 -8.83 14.14
C LYS A 154 18.00 -8.40 14.58
N HIS A 155 19.02 -9.21 14.31
CA HIS A 155 20.40 -8.90 14.66
C HIS A 155 20.94 -7.65 13.93
N LEU A 156 20.43 -7.33 12.73
CA LEU A 156 20.85 -6.16 11.95
C LEU A 156 20.49 -4.84 12.64
N LEU A 157 19.42 -4.82 13.46
CA LEU A 157 19.01 -3.64 14.22
C LEU A 157 20.01 -3.27 15.33
N TYR A 158 20.75 -4.26 15.82
CA TYR A 158 21.76 -4.08 16.87
C TYR A 158 23.19 -3.92 16.32
N SER A 159 23.32 -3.79 15.00
CA SER A 159 24.61 -3.58 14.34
C SER A 159 25.23 -2.21 14.68
N ASP A 160 26.56 -2.14 14.66
CA ASP A 160 27.29 -0.89 14.85
C ASP A 160 26.96 0.16 13.79
N ASP A 161 26.58 -0.27 12.59
CA ASP A 161 26.22 0.63 11.50
C ASP A 161 24.87 1.31 11.74
N MET A 162 23.89 0.60 12.32
CA MET A 162 22.65 1.21 12.80
C MET A 162 22.97 2.26 13.88
N LYS A 163 23.84 1.93 14.84
CA LYS A 163 24.26 2.86 15.88
C LYS A 163 24.91 4.12 15.29
N LYS A 164 25.86 3.99 14.36
CA LYS A 164 26.51 5.14 13.70
C LYS A 164 25.50 6.02 12.97
N TRP A 165 24.53 5.42 12.29
CA TRP A 165 23.48 6.16 11.59
C TRP A 165 22.56 6.94 12.55
N VAL A 166 22.13 6.30 13.64
CA VAL A 166 21.33 6.98 14.70
C VAL A 166 22.11 8.12 15.34
N TRP A 167 23.39 7.92 15.64
CA TRP A 167 24.23 8.97 16.21
C TRP A 167 24.43 10.15 15.25
N TYR A 168 24.70 9.89 13.98
CA TYR A 168 24.85 10.93 12.97
C TYR A 168 23.56 11.76 12.82
N THR A 169 22.41 11.11 12.78
CA THR A 169 21.12 11.81 12.66
C THR A 169 20.79 12.66 13.89
N ALA A 170 21.12 12.18 15.10
CA ALA A 170 20.97 12.93 16.33
C ALA A 170 21.91 14.15 16.38
N ASP A 171 23.19 13.97 16.03
CA ASP A 171 24.19 15.04 16.01
C ASP A 171 23.86 16.12 14.96
N LEU A 172 23.40 15.69 13.78
CA LEU A 172 22.90 16.61 12.76
C LEU A 172 21.71 17.43 13.27
N LYS A 173 20.76 16.79 13.95
CA LYS A 173 19.60 17.49 14.53
C LYS A 173 20.05 18.54 15.55
N GLU A 174 20.95 18.20 16.46
CA GLU A 174 21.50 19.16 17.42
C GLU A 174 22.24 20.31 16.75
N THR A 175 23.08 19.99 15.74
CA THR A 175 23.83 20.98 14.98
C THR A 175 22.89 21.99 14.33
N LEU A 176 21.81 21.52 13.69
CA LEU A 176 20.82 22.39 13.06
C LEU A 176 20.02 23.22 14.06
N ILE A 177 19.77 22.71 15.28
CA ILE A 177 19.12 23.49 16.35
C ILE A 177 20.03 24.62 16.85
N ARG A 178 21.35 24.40 16.91
CA ARG A 178 22.32 25.42 17.32
C ARG A 178 22.54 26.48 16.24
N CYS A 179 22.33 26.13 14.97
CA CYS A 179 22.35 27.09 13.87
C CYS A 179 21.24 28.12 14.07
N HIS A 180 21.64 29.37 14.30
CA HIS A 180 20.74 30.51 14.38
C HIS A 180 21.24 31.59 13.44
N ARG A 181 20.32 32.48 13.06
CA ARG A 181 20.66 33.67 12.30
C ARG A 181 21.32 34.69 13.23
N GLN A 182 22.55 35.08 12.88
CA GLN A 182 23.28 36.18 13.53
C GLN A 182 22.76 37.55 13.07
#